data_AF-A0A963YUL4-F1
#
_entry.id   AF-A0A963YUL4-F1
#
_cell.length_a   1.000
_cell.length_b   1.000
_cell.length_c   1.000
_cell.angle_alpha   90.00
_cell.angle_beta   90.00
_cell.angle_gamma   90.00
#
_symmetry.space_group_name_H-M   'P 1'
#
loop_
_entity.id
_entity.type
_entity.pdbx_description
1 polymer ?
#
loop_
_entity_poly.entity_id
_entity_poly.type
_entity_poly.pdbx_seq_one_letter_code
_entity_poly.pdbx_strand_id
1 'polypeptide(L)'
;MNGIHDLGGRHGFGKINIDPGQPIFHAEWEERMFGMFILAFAGGFFNVDKFRHSIEQMDPVHYLTSGYYEHWLHALEHFAEEHGVITKAELEARMAELAKEAA
;
A
#
# COMPACT_ATOMS: atom_id res chain seq x y z
N MET A 1 4.04 -13.42 -11.26
CA MET A 1 4.82 -12.77 -12.36
C MET A 1 6.27 -12.65 -11.89
N ASN A 2 7.28 -12.49 -12.76
CA ASN A 2 8.67 -12.30 -12.33
C ASN A 2 8.91 -10.86 -11.86
N GLY A 3 8.37 -10.52 -10.68
CA GLY A 3 8.47 -9.18 -10.06
C GLY A 3 9.54 -9.11 -8.96
N ILE A 4 9.76 -7.89 -8.43
CA ILE A 4 10.74 -7.69 -7.34
C ILE A 4 10.26 -8.27 -6.00
N HIS A 5 8.95 -8.43 -5.80
CA HIS A 5 8.36 -9.02 -4.60
C HIS A 5 8.84 -10.47 -4.36
N ASP A 6 9.24 -11.17 -5.42
CA ASP A 6 9.84 -12.50 -5.33
C ASP A 6 11.32 -12.38 -4.97
N LEU A 7 11.56 -12.23 -3.66
CA LEU A 7 12.87 -12.07 -3.06
C LEU A 7 13.54 -13.40 -2.67
N GLY A 8 12.85 -14.53 -2.87
CA GLY A 8 13.35 -15.86 -2.51
C GLY A 8 14.70 -16.17 -3.17
N GLY A 9 15.75 -16.34 -2.36
CA GLY A 9 17.10 -16.67 -2.84
C GLY A 9 17.90 -15.49 -3.41
N ARG A 10 17.42 -14.24 -3.27
CA ARG A 10 18.19 -13.05 -3.67
C ARG A 10 19.24 -12.66 -2.63
N HIS A 11 20.33 -12.09 -3.09
CA HIS A 11 21.44 -11.61 -2.25
C HIS A 11 21.52 -10.07 -2.26
N GLY A 12 22.24 -9.49 -1.29
CA GLY A 12 22.59 -8.06 -1.30
C GLY A 12 21.74 -7.14 -0.43
N PHE A 13 20.78 -7.67 0.34
CA PHE A 13 19.88 -6.86 1.19
C PHE A 13 20.45 -6.47 2.57
N GLY A 14 21.65 -6.94 2.90
CA GLY A 14 22.26 -6.67 4.19
C GLY A 14 21.65 -7.46 5.35
N LYS A 15 21.79 -6.95 6.57
CA LYS A 15 21.27 -7.59 7.79
C LYS A 15 19.79 -7.23 7.97
N ILE A 16 19.03 -8.16 8.54
CA ILE A 16 17.65 -7.90 8.96
C ILE A 16 17.66 -6.80 10.04
N ASN A 17 16.84 -5.77 9.85
CA ASN A 17 16.57 -4.78 10.88
C ASN A 17 15.50 -5.33 11.84
N ILE A 18 15.84 -5.52 13.12
CA ILE A 18 14.94 -6.06 14.14
C ILE A 18 14.88 -5.05 15.27
N ASP A 19 13.68 -4.53 15.54
CA ASP A 19 13.39 -3.70 16.71
C ASP A 19 12.44 -4.45 17.66
N PRO A 20 12.92 -4.95 18.81
CA PRO A 20 12.10 -5.66 19.79
C PRO A 20 10.97 -4.82 20.42
N GLY A 21 11.07 -3.49 20.34
CA GLY A 21 10.12 -2.55 20.93
C GLY A 21 9.19 -1.89 19.91
N GLN A 22 9.22 -2.32 18.65
CA GLN A 22 8.44 -1.68 17.59
C GLN A 22 6.94 -1.69 17.91
N PRO A 23 6.22 -0.57 17.68
CA PRO A 23 4.78 -0.53 17.86
C PRO A 23 4.08 -1.39 16.79
N ILE A 24 2.81 -1.72 17.04
CA ILE A 24 1.99 -2.43 16.03
C ILE A 24 1.79 -1.55 14.78
N PHE A 25 1.60 -0.25 15.00
CA PHE A 25 1.47 0.78 13.96
C PHE A 25 2.43 1.92 14.29
N HIS A 26 3.20 2.38 13.31
CA HIS A 26 4.20 3.45 13.44
C HIS A 26 3.59 4.84 13.26
N ALA A 27 2.40 4.92 12.66
CA ALA A 27 1.65 6.14 12.47
C ALA A 27 0.14 5.86 12.40
N GLU A 28 -0.68 6.86 12.77
CA GLU A 28 -2.15 6.73 12.80
C GLU A 28 -2.76 6.32 11.44
N TRP A 29 -2.11 6.67 10.33
CA TRP A 29 -2.63 6.32 9.00
C TRP A 29 -2.51 4.82 8.71
N GLU A 30 -1.54 4.13 9.32
CA GLU A 30 -1.37 2.67 9.16
C GLU A 30 -2.56 1.91 9.77
N GLU A 31 -3.07 2.38 10.92
CA GLU A 31 -4.29 1.86 11.55
C GLU A 31 -5.51 2.03 10.64
N ARG A 32 -5.65 3.21 10.04
CA ARG A 32 -6.74 3.52 9.11
C ARG A 32 -6.66 2.64 7.87
N MET A 33 -5.47 2.46 7.31
CA MET A 33 -5.25 1.60 6.14
C MET A 33 -5.61 0.14 6.41
N PHE A 34 -5.27 -0.38 7.59
CA PHE A 34 -5.68 -1.72 8.00
C PHE A 34 -7.22 -1.84 8.06
N GLY A 35 -7.90 -0.85 8.64
CA GLY A 35 -9.37 -0.80 8.65
C GLY A 35 -9.98 -0.73 7.25
N MET A 36 -9.41 0.10 6.37
CA MET A 36 -9.87 0.24 4.98
C MET A 36 -9.72 -1.05 4.19
N PHE A 37 -8.63 -1.81 4.40
CA PHE A 37 -8.48 -3.14 3.80
C PHE A 37 -9.63 -4.07 4.19
N ILE A 38 -9.98 -4.14 5.47
CA ILE A 38 -11.08 -5.01 5.95
C ILE A 38 -12.40 -4.62 5.27
N LEU A 39 -12.69 -3.32 5.19
CA LEU A 39 -13.92 -2.82 4.59
C LEU A 39 -13.96 -3.09 3.08
N ALA A 40 -12.87 -2.84 2.35
CA ALA A 40 -12.80 -3.08 0.91
C ALA A 40 -12.90 -4.58 0.58
N PHE A 41 -12.25 -5.43 1.37
CA PHE A 41 -12.35 -6.88 1.25
C PHE A 41 -13.79 -7.37 1.50
N ALA A 42 -14.41 -6.94 2.59
CA ALA A 42 -15.80 -7.29 2.91
C ALA A 42 -16.79 -6.72 1.88
N GLY A 43 -16.48 -5.55 1.31
CA GLY A 43 -17.24 -4.91 0.23
C GLY A 43 -17.05 -5.55 -1.15
N GLY A 44 -16.18 -6.56 -1.28
CA GLY A 44 -15.99 -7.30 -2.52
C GLY A 44 -15.13 -6.60 -3.58
N PHE A 45 -14.37 -5.56 -3.21
CA PHE A 45 -13.46 -4.86 -4.13
C PHE A 45 -12.40 -5.81 -4.68
N PHE A 46 -11.97 -6.75 -3.86
CA PHE A 46 -10.98 -7.75 -4.23
C PHE A 46 -11.12 -8.99 -3.36
N ASN A 47 -10.63 -10.12 -3.85
CA ASN A 47 -10.24 -11.23 -2.99
C ASN A 47 -8.75 -11.09 -2.61
N VAL A 48 -8.26 -11.98 -1.75
CA VAL A 48 -6.88 -11.89 -1.26
C VAL A 48 -5.85 -12.05 -2.39
N ASP A 49 -6.14 -12.88 -3.39
CA ASP A 49 -5.22 -13.13 -4.51
C ASP A 49 -5.08 -11.91 -5.42
N LYS A 50 -6.18 -11.24 -5.76
CA LYS A 50 -6.18 -9.98 -6.51
C LYS A 50 -5.44 -8.88 -5.75
N PHE A 51 -5.67 -8.79 -4.43
CA PHE A 51 -4.97 -7.83 -3.57
C PHE A 51 -3.46 -8.03 -3.61
N ARG A 52 -2.99 -9.27 -3.40
CA ARG A 52 -1.56 -9.61 -3.52
C ARG A 52 -1.03 -9.26 -4.89
N HIS A 53 -1.74 -9.64 -5.94
CA HIS A 53 -1.31 -9.39 -7.30
C HIS A 53 -1.18 -7.90 -7.63
N SER A 54 -2.05 -7.04 -7.09
CA SER A 54 -1.91 -5.59 -7.25
C SER A 54 -0.63 -5.07 -6.62
N ILE A 55 -0.27 -5.54 -5.41
CA ILE A 55 1.02 -5.21 -4.77
C ILE A 55 2.20 -5.70 -5.62
N GLU A 56 2.09 -6.87 -6.25
CA GLU A 56 3.13 -7.42 -7.12
C GLU A 56 3.42 -6.57 -8.36
N GLN A 57 2.50 -5.67 -8.73
CA GLN A 57 2.59 -4.76 -9.88
C GLN A 57 3.16 -3.38 -9.55
N MET A 58 3.47 -3.10 -8.28
CA MET A 58 4.09 -1.85 -7.86
C MET A 58 5.42 -1.58 -8.60
N ASP A 59 5.77 -0.30 -8.74
CA ASP A 59 7.11 0.07 -9.18
C ASP A 59 8.16 -0.62 -8.29
N PRO A 60 9.17 -1.30 -8.87
CA PRO A 60 10.11 -2.08 -8.08
C PRO A 60 10.91 -1.29 -7.05
N VAL A 61 11.23 -0.02 -7.33
CA VAL A 61 11.95 0.82 -6.39
C VAL A 61 11.02 1.24 -5.27
N HIS A 62 9.80 1.65 -5.59
CA HIS A 62 8.81 2.01 -4.59
C HIS A 62 8.49 0.82 -3.65
N TYR A 63 8.29 -0.39 -4.18
CA TYR A 63 8.08 -1.61 -3.37
C TYR A 63 9.22 -1.89 -2.38
N LEU A 64 10.48 -1.62 -2.77
CA LEU A 64 11.63 -1.87 -1.90
C LEU A 64 11.90 -0.77 -0.89
N THR A 65 11.36 0.44 -1.10
CA THR A 65 11.75 1.64 -0.34
C THR A 65 10.62 2.28 0.45
N SER A 66 9.37 1.87 0.22
CA SER A 66 8.18 2.35 0.93
C SER A 66 7.87 1.59 2.21
N GLY A 67 7.04 2.18 3.07
CA GLY A 67 6.50 1.50 4.24
C GLY A 67 5.54 0.35 3.86
N TYR A 68 5.44 -0.67 4.72
CA TYR A 68 4.63 -1.85 4.43
C TYR A 68 3.14 -1.53 4.13
N TYR A 69 2.55 -0.57 4.85
CA TYR A 69 1.16 -0.16 4.62
C TYR A 69 0.99 0.75 3.38
N GLU A 70 2.07 1.29 2.81
CA GLU A 70 1.99 1.98 1.50
C GLU A 70 1.72 0.98 0.38
N HIS A 71 2.18 -0.27 0.51
CA HIS A 71 1.82 -1.33 -0.44
C HIS A 71 0.32 -1.59 -0.44
N TRP A 72 -0.30 -1.54 0.74
CA TRP A 72 -1.75 -1.70 0.89
C TRP A 72 -2.50 -0.51 0.32
N LEU A 73 -1.96 0.70 0.50
CA LEU A 73 -2.50 1.92 -0.08
C LEU A 73 -2.51 1.84 -1.61
N HIS A 74 -1.39 1.44 -2.23
CA HIS A 74 -1.30 1.24 -3.68
C HIS A 74 -2.42 0.33 -4.20
N ALA A 75 -2.61 -0.84 -3.57
CA ALA A 75 -3.66 -1.78 -3.98
C ALA A 75 -5.07 -1.20 -3.77
N LEU A 76 -5.30 -0.50 -2.67
CA LEU A 76 -6.60 0.08 -2.38
C LEU A 76 -6.97 1.20 -3.36
N GLU A 77 -6.02 2.08 -3.69
CA GLU A 77 -6.20 3.13 -4.70
C GLU A 77 -6.52 2.52 -6.07
N HIS A 78 -5.76 1.49 -6.47
CA HIS A 78 -5.99 0.75 -7.71
C HIS A 78 -7.42 0.20 -7.79
N PHE A 79 -7.88 -0.52 -6.76
CA PHE A 79 -9.22 -1.10 -6.78
C PHE A 79 -10.33 -0.06 -6.59
N ALA A 80 -10.10 1.01 -5.83
CA ALA A 80 -11.07 2.09 -5.69
C ALA A 80 -11.29 2.81 -7.03
N GLU A 81 -10.25 2.99 -7.83
CA GLU A 81 -10.34 3.49 -9.20
C GLU A 81 -11.02 2.49 -10.14
N GLU A 82 -10.64 1.21 -10.11
CA GLU A 82 -11.25 0.15 -10.93
C GLU A 82 -12.77 0.03 -10.69
N HIS A 83 -13.21 0.22 -9.43
CA HIS A 83 -14.62 0.17 -9.05
C HIS A 83 -15.36 1.50 -9.24
N GLY A 84 -14.67 2.55 -9.72
CA GLY A 84 -15.26 3.87 -9.95
C GLY A 84 -15.69 4.61 -8.67
N VAL A 85 -15.10 4.27 -7.53
CA VAL A 85 -15.38 4.92 -6.24
C VAL A 85 -14.66 6.26 -6.13
N ILE A 86 -13.46 6.33 -6.69
CA ILE A 86 -12.66 7.56 -6.78
C ILE A 86 -11.92 7.55 -8.11
N THR A 87 -11.82 8.70 -8.76
CA THR A 87 -10.93 8.88 -9.91
C THR A 87 -9.55 9.34 -9.44
N LYS A 88 -8.51 9.02 -10.22
CA LYS A 88 -7.16 9.55 -9.96
C LYS A 88 -7.13 11.08 -9.84
N ALA A 89 -7.91 11.79 -10.66
CA ALA A 89 -7.98 13.25 -10.61
C ALA A 89 -8.60 13.78 -9.31
N GLU A 90 -9.64 13.12 -8.78
CA GLU A 90 -10.23 13.48 -7.48
C GLU A 90 -9.26 13.25 -6.33
N LEU A 91 -8.52 12.13 -6.37
CA LEU A 91 -7.49 11.83 -5.37
C LEU A 91 -6.36 12.86 -5.39
N GLU A 92 -5.82 13.17 -6.57
CA GLU A 92 -4.77 14.18 -6.76
C GLU A 92 -5.23 15.58 -6.31
N ALA A 93 -6.46 15.97 -6.65
CA ALA A 93 -7.03 17.24 -6.23
C ALA A 93 -7.14 17.31 -4.69
N ARG A 94 -7.61 16.24 -4.05
CA ARG A 94 -7.76 16.19 -2.60
C ARG A 94 -6.41 16.23 -1.89
N MET A 95 -5.41 15.52 -2.41
CA MET A 95 -4.04 15.59 -1.89
C MET A 95 -3.46 17.00 -2.00
N ALA A 96 -3.67 17.69 -3.13
CA ALA A 96 -3.20 19.06 -3.33
C ALA A 96 -3.89 20.07 -2.40
N GLU A 97 -5.16 19.87 -2.05
CA GLU A 97 -5.85 20.65 -1.01
C GLU A 97 -5.22 20.44 0.37
N LEU A 98 -5.10 19.18 0.80
CA LEU A 98 -4.54 18.85 2.11
C LEU A 98 -3.09 19.31 2.28
N ALA A 99 -2.28 19.26 1.20
CA ALA A 99 -0.91 19.76 1.22
C ALA A 99 -0.83 21.28 1.45
N LYS A 100 -1.83 22.04 0.99
CA LYS A 100 -1.91 23.49 1.24
C LYS A 100 -2.35 23.79 2.67
N GLU A 101 -3.23 22.97 3.25
CA GLU A 101 -3.68 23.11 4.64
C GLU A 101 -2.57 22.79 5.65
N ALA A 102 -1.63 21.92 5.26
CA ALA A 102 -0.48 21.54 6.08
C ALA A 102 0.72 22.51 5.98
N ALA A 103 0.70 23.47 5.06
CA ALA A 103 1.76 24.45 4.80
C ALA A 103 1.52 25.77 5.56
#